data_AF-R9KIM0-F1
#
_entry.id   AF-R9KIM0-F1
#
_cell.length_a   1.000
_cell.length_b   1.000
_cell.length_c   1.000
_cell.angle_alpha   90.00
_cell.angle_beta   90.00
_cell.angle_gamma   90.00
#
_symmetry.space_group_name_H-M   'P 1'
#
loop_
_entity.id
_entity.type
_entity.pdbx_description
1 polymer ?
#
loop_
_entity_poly.entity_id
_entity_poly.type
_entity_poly.pdbx_seq_one_letter_code
_entity_poly.pdbx_strand_id
1 'polypeptide(L)' 'MNILNMKNFLDTVNACTGKVNMLCPDGKKRNINGEERVQDSLWRQYRQNKNCLRFVLEIPNPTDYMSIVSYYAGDC' A
#
# COMPACT_ATOMS: atom_id res chain seq x y z
N MET A 1 3.26 8.48 2.29
CA MET A 1 4.40 7.59 2.57
C MET A 1 5.13 7.34 1.26
N ASN A 2 6.43 7.07 1.30
CA ASN A 2 7.20 6.65 0.12
C ASN A 2 7.52 5.16 0.28
N ILE A 3 7.12 4.35 -0.69
CA ILE A 3 7.47 2.93 -0.69
C ILE A 3 8.89 2.80 -1.22
N LEU A 4 9.81 2.27 -0.42
CA LEU A 4 11.18 1.93 -0.83
C LEU A 4 11.32 0.45 -1.21
N ASN A 5 10.44 -0.40 -0.67
CA ASN A 5 10.36 -1.82 -0.98
C ASN A 5 8.90 -2.27 -1.21
N MET A 6 8.48 -2.29 -2.47
CA MET A 6 7.12 -2.67 -2.87
C MET A 6 6.75 -4.11 -2.46
N LYS A 7 7.71 -5.04 -2.43
CA LYS A 7 7.42 -6.42 -2.05
C LYS A 7 6.99 -6.52 -0.59
N ASN A 8 7.82 -6.02 0.33
CA ASN A 8 7.51 -6.05 1.76
C ASN A 8 6.25 -5.24 2.09
N PHE A 9 6.03 -4.13 1.38
CA PHE A 9 4.79 -3.36 1.50
C PHE A 9 3.56 -4.21 1.16
N LEU A 10 3.55 -4.89 0.00
CA LEU A 10 2.42 -5.73 -0.40
C LEU A 10 2.24 -6.95 0.51
N ASP A 11 3.34 -7.55 0.98
CA ASP A 11 3.28 -8.64 1.96
C ASP A 11 2.60 -8.17 3.27
N THR A 12 2.93 -6.96 3.75
CA THR A 12 2.29 -6.34 4.93
C THR A 12 0.82 -6.04 4.68
N VAL A 13 0.49 -5.51 3.51
CA VAL A 13 -0.89 -5.23 3.09
C VAL A 13 -1.73 -6.52 3.02
N ASN A 14 -1.16 -7.60 2.51
CA ASN A 14 -1.82 -8.90 2.41
C ASN A 14 -1.97 -9.61 3.76
N ALA A 15 -1.18 -9.24 4.76
CA ALA A 15 -1.34 -9.71 6.14
C ALA A 15 -2.45 -8.96 6.90
N CYS A 16 -2.97 -7.85 6.36
CA CYS A 16 -4.06 -7.10 6.99
C CYS A 16 -5.37 -7.89 6.93
N THR A 17 -6.18 -7.74 7.98
CA THR A 17 -7.47 -8.45 8.09
C THR A 17 -8.61 -7.72 7.37
N GLY A 18 -8.54 -6.39 7.35
CA GLY A 18 -9.51 -5.51 6.73
C GLY A 18 -9.09 -5.02 5.35
N LYS A 19 -10.00 -4.29 4.69
CA LYS A 19 -9.67 -3.61 3.44
C LYS A 19 -8.56 -2.60 3.70
N VAL A 20 -7.61 -2.52 2.78
CA VAL A 20 -6.61 -1.45 2.73
C VAL A 20 -6.86 -0.73 1.43
N ASN A 21 -7.33 0.52 1.50
CA ASN A 21 -7.69 1.27 0.31
C ASN A 21 -6.61 2.28 -0.05
N MET A 22 -6.29 2.38 -1.33
CA MET A 22 -5.56 3.51 -1.88
C MET A 22 -6.55 4.58 -2.34
N LEU A 23 -6.28 5.83 -1.98
CA LEU A 23 -6.95 6.98 -2.59
C LEU A 23 -6.24 7.36 -3.89
N CYS A 24 -6.94 7.19 -5.00
CA CYS A 24 -6.47 7.58 -6.32
C CYS A 24 -6.62 9.10 -6.52
N PRO A 25 -5.83 9.71 -7.44
CA PRO A 25 -5.93 11.14 -7.75
C PRO A 25 -7.32 11.58 -8.24
N ASP A 26 -8.11 10.65 -8.78
CA ASP A 26 -9.50 10.86 -9.19
C ASP A 26 -10.50 10.85 -8.01
N GLY A 27 -10.00 10.77 -6.77
CA GLY A 27 -10.80 10.70 -5.54
C GLY A 27 -11.40 9.32 -5.25
N LYS A 28 -11.20 8.33 -6.13
CA LYS A 28 -11.73 6.97 -5.93
C LYS A 28 -10.87 6.19 -4.96
N LYS A 29 -11.52 5.32 -4.21
CA LYS A 29 -10.86 4.37 -3.32
C LYS A 29 -10.77 3.01 -4.00
N ARG A 30 -9.57 2.41 -3.99
CA ARG A 30 -9.35 1.06 -4.50
C ARG A 30 -8.73 0.19 -3.44
N ASN A 31 -9.37 -0.94 -3.13
CA ASN A 31 -8.79 -1.92 -2.23
C ASN A 31 -7.53 -2.51 -2.88
N ILE A 32 -6.48 -2.67 -2.08
CA ILE A 32 -5.22 -3.29 -2.48
C ILE A 32 -4.97 -4.60 -1.74
N ASN A 33 -5.60 -4.84 -0.59
CA ASN A 33 -5.44 -6.09 0.16
C ASN A 33 -6.02 -7.28 -0.61
N GLY A 34 -5.18 -8.25 -0.97
CA GLY A 34 -5.56 -9.47 -1.69
C GLY A 34 -5.94 -9.25 -3.17
N GLU A 35 -5.83 -8.04 -3.69
CA GLU A 35 -6.30 -7.69 -5.04
C GLU A 35 -5.15 -7.75 -6.06
N GLU A 36 -4.81 -8.95 -6.54
CA GLU A 36 -3.65 -9.21 -7.42
C GLU A 36 -3.58 -8.25 -8.62
N ARG A 37 -4.69 -8.01 -9.32
CA ARG A 37 -4.72 -7.12 -10.50
C ARG A 37 -4.37 -5.67 -10.14
N VAL A 38 -4.78 -5.22 -8.96
CA VAL A 38 -4.47 -3.86 -8.48
C VAL A 38 -3.01 -3.80 -8.02
N GLN A 39 -2.52 -4.85 -7.36
CA GLN A 39 -1.12 -4.97 -6.94
C GLN A 39 -0.16 -5.02 -8.14
N ASP A 40 -0.51 -5.74 -9.20
CA ASP A 40 0.25 -5.77 -10.46
C ASP A 40 0.32 -4.40 -11.12
N SER A 41 -0.79 -3.67 -11.12
CA SER A 41 -0.82 -2.29 -11.62
C SER A 41 0.09 -1.38 -10.80
N LEU A 42 0.08 -1.52 -9.48
CA LEU A 42 0.97 -0.78 -8.57
C LEU A 42 2.44 -1.10 -8.84
N TRP A 43 2.79 -2.36 -9.05
CA TRP A 43 4.14 -2.79 -9.42
C TRP A 43 4.64 -2.14 -10.70
N ARG A 44 3.79 -2.07 -11.73
CA ARG A 44 4.13 -1.41 -13.00
C ARG A 44 4.36 0.08 -12.80
N GLN A 45 3.47 0.75 -12.08
CA GLN A 45 3.61 2.17 -11.77
C GLN A 45 4.87 2.46 -10.92
N TYR A 46 5.21 1.57 -9.99
CA TYR A 46 6.42 1.70 -9.17
C TYR A 46 7.69 1.71 -10.00
N ARG A 47 7.81 0.75 -10.93
CA ARG A 47 8.95 0.68 -11.85
C ARG A 47 9.03 1.88 -12.78
N GLN A 48 7.87 2.34 -13.29
CA GLN A 48 7.81 3.53 -14.15
C GLN A 48 8.24 4.80 -13.41
N ASN A 49 7.91 4.93 -12.13
CA ASN A 49 8.24 6.09 -11.30
C ASN A 49 9.59 5.98 -10.58
N LYS A 50 10.58 5.33 -11.22
CA LYS A 50 11.95 5.17 -10.69
C LYS A 50 11.98 4.58 -9.28
N ASN A 51 11.15 3.58 -9.02
CA ASN A 51 11.02 2.91 -7.72
C ASN A 51 10.56 3.86 -6.60
N CYS A 52 9.71 4.84 -6.92
CA CYS A 52 9.09 5.70 -5.94
C CYS A 52 7.59 5.83 -6.25
N LEU A 53 6.74 5.54 -5.28
CA LEU A 53 5.31 5.81 -5.37
C LEU A 53 4.86 6.55 -4.12
N ARG A 54 4.09 7.61 -4.36
CA ARG A 54 3.44 8.40 -3.32
C ARG A 54 1.92 8.28 -3.49
N PHE A 55 1.25 7.77 -2.47
CA PHE A 55 -0.20 7.74 -2.40
C PHE A 55 -0.69 7.80 -0.96
N VAL A 56 -1.99 8.01 -0.81
CA VAL A 56 -2.68 8.07 0.47
C VAL A 56 -3.38 6.74 0.70
N LEU A 57 -3.19 6.18 1.90
CA LEU A 57 -3.86 4.97 2.33
C LEU A 57 -5.01 5.33 3.27
N GLU A 58 -6.14 4.67 3.07
CA GLU A 58 -7.24 4.62 4.01
C GLU A 58 -7.33 3.20 4.56
N ILE A 59 -7.08 3.08 5.86
CA ILE A 59 -7.07 1.81 6.58
C ILE A 59 -8.10 1.95 7.71
N PRO A 60 -9.32 1.40 7.54
CA PRO A 60 -10.40 1.54 8.51
C PRO A 60 -10.16 0.73 9.79
N ASN A 61 -9.34 -0.32 9.73
CA ASN A 61 -9.00 -1.15 10.88
C ASN A 61 -7.78 -0.56 11.61
N PRO A 62 -7.90 -0.19 12.92
CA PRO A 62 -6.81 0.42 13.67
C PRO A 62 -5.61 -0.52 13.89
N THR A 63 -5.83 -1.83 14.00
CA THR A 63 -4.75 -2.82 14.12
C THR A 63 -3.95 -2.91 12.83
N ASP A 64 -4.64 -3.00 11.69
CA ASP A 64 -4.00 -3.02 10.36
C ASP A 64 -3.25 -1.71 10.08
N TYR A 65 -3.80 -0.57 10.53
CA TYR A 65 -3.13 0.73 10.46
C TYR A 65 -1.81 0.72 11.24
N MET A 66 -1.81 0.21 12.47
CA MET A 66 -0.59 0.11 13.27
C MET A 66 0.45 -0.82 12.63
N SER A 67 0.04 -1.93 12.03
CA SER A 67 0.94 -2.83 11.30
C SER A 67 1.63 -2.13 10.12
N ILE A 68 0.87 -1.37 9.32
CA ILE A 68 1.39 -0.62 8.18
C ILE A 68 2.30 0.53 8.65
N VAL A 69 1.91 1.27 9.70
CA VAL A 69 2.74 2.35 10.24
C VAL A 69 4.03 1.80 10.85
N SER A 70 3.98 0.66 11.55
CA SER A 70 5.16 0.00 12.11
C SER A 70 6.15 -0.43 11.03
N TYR A 71 5.65 -0.93 9.89
CA TYR A 71 6.48 -1.22 8.72
C TYR A 71 7.31 0.00 8.27
N TYR A 72 6.71 1.20 8.24
CA TYR A 72 7.44 2.42 7.88
C TYR A 72 8.31 2.99 9.00
N ALA A 73 7.95 2.77 10.26
CA ALA A 73 8.72 3.25 11.41
C ALA A 73 9.99 2.42 11.66
N GLY A 74 10.00 1.14 11.26
CA GLY A 74 11.15 0.24 11.38
C GLY A 74 12.15 0.29 10.21
N ASP A 75 11.82 1.00 9.12
CA ASP A 75 12.68 1.17 7.93
C ASP A 75 13.53 2.46 8.03
N CYS A 76 13.80 2.92 9.25
CA CYS A 76 14.55 4.14 9.58
C CYS A 76 15.83 3.85 10.36
#